data_AF-A0A538CL25-F1
#
_entry.id   AF-A0A538CL25-F1
#
_cell.length_a   1.000
_cell.length_b   1.000
_cell.length_c   1.000
_cell.angle_alpha   90.00
_cell.angle_beta   90.00
_cell.angle_gamma   90.00
#
_symmetry.space_group_name_H-M   'P 1'
#
loop_
_entity.id
_entity.type
_entity.pdbx_description
1 polymer ?
#
loop_
_entity_poly.entity_id
_entity_poly.type
_entity_poly.pdbx_seq_one_letter_code
_entity_poly.pdbx_strand_id
1 'polypeptide(L)'
;MITSARKRLRNDTASSVVLVGVALALGVGAIHYYKALSQLGQTASSNSSLSFDDREIAGGNSVIVDQAAAYEARSLIPVSAAYRLVSGQRLRVRTELTEKYVGDWFRYFLMPRRPRPDARWIICYGCDTSDLGGVYVVRWHDDNGISIGQLR
;
A
#
# COMPACT_ATOMS: atom_id res chain seq x y z
N MET A 1 17.79 40.29 49.66
CA MET A 1 18.88 39.82 48.76
C MET A 1 18.73 38.36 48.31
N ILE A 2 18.23 37.42 49.12
CA ILE A 2 18.16 35.97 48.81
C ILE A 2 17.20 35.64 47.63
N THR A 3 16.13 36.41 47.44
CA THR A 3 15.11 36.20 46.40
C THR A 3 15.60 36.52 44.98
N SER A 4 16.57 37.44 44.84
CA SER A 4 17.13 37.84 43.54
C SER A 4 18.10 36.78 42.99
N ALA A 5 18.92 36.19 43.87
CA ALA A 5 19.88 35.14 43.51
C ALA A 5 19.18 33.86 43.03
N ARG A 6 18.11 33.40 43.72
CA ARG A 6 17.33 32.22 43.28
C ARG A 6 16.65 32.42 41.92
N LYS A 7 16.17 33.64 41.62
CA LYS A 7 15.52 33.95 40.34
C LYS A 7 16.51 33.94 39.18
N ARG A 8 17.74 34.41 39.42
CA ARG A 8 18.84 34.42 38.45
C ARG A 8 19.34 32.99 38.14
N LEU A 9 19.61 32.18 39.17
CA LEU A 9 19.96 30.75 39.04
C LEU A 9 18.90 29.91 38.28
N ARG A 10 17.61 30.22 38.46
CA ARG A 10 16.51 29.53 37.75
C ARG A 10 16.42 29.95 36.28
N ASN A 11 16.73 31.20 35.96
CA ASN A 11 16.78 31.67 34.58
C ASN A 11 18.02 31.13 33.84
N ASP A 12 19.15 30.99 34.51
CA ASP A 12 20.38 30.45 33.92
C ASP A 12 20.26 28.95 33.60
N THR A 13 19.62 28.19 34.49
CA THR A 13 19.32 26.76 34.26
C THR A 13 18.27 26.57 33.17
N ALA A 14 17.19 27.36 33.15
CA ALA A 14 16.19 27.32 32.08
C ALA A 14 16.79 27.66 30.70
N SER A 15 17.67 28.69 30.65
CA SER A 15 18.36 29.08 29.42
C SER A 15 19.32 27.99 28.94
N SER A 16 20.04 27.34 29.86
CA SER A 16 20.95 26.25 29.53
C SER A 16 20.21 25.03 28.98
N VAL A 17 19.05 24.66 29.55
CA VAL A 17 18.23 23.55 29.07
C VAL A 17 17.71 23.84 27.66
N VAL A 18 17.24 25.07 27.40
CA VAL A 18 16.78 25.46 26.06
C VAL A 18 17.93 25.41 25.05
N LEU A 19 19.10 25.94 25.39
CA LEU A 19 20.27 25.91 24.52
C LEU A 19 20.71 24.48 24.19
N VAL A 20 20.74 23.59 25.19
CA VAL A 20 21.05 22.16 24.97
C VAL A 20 19.99 21.51 24.09
N GLY A 21 18.71 21.78 24.31
CA GLY A 21 17.62 21.26 23.49
C GLY A 21 17.71 21.70 22.02
N VAL A 22 17.99 22.99 21.78
CA VAL A 22 18.19 23.52 20.42
C VAL A 22 19.43 22.92 19.76
N ALA A 23 20.55 22.82 20.49
CA ALA A 23 21.77 22.21 19.97
C ALA A 23 21.58 20.73 19.59
N LEU A 24 20.86 19.97 20.40
CA LEU A 24 20.50 18.58 20.09
C LEU A 24 19.59 18.49 18.86
N ALA A 25 18.55 19.32 18.78
CA ALA A 25 17.65 19.35 17.63
C ALA A 25 18.40 19.68 16.33
N LEU A 26 19.31 20.67 16.35
CA LEU A 26 20.15 21.02 15.22
C LEU A 26 21.13 19.90 14.85
N GLY A 27 21.76 19.27 15.84
CA GLY A 27 22.66 18.14 15.61
C GLY A 27 21.97 16.94 14.97
N VAL A 28 20.81 16.55 15.51
CA VAL A 28 19.96 15.49 14.95
C VAL A 28 19.50 15.88 13.54
N GLY A 29 19.02 17.11 13.36
CA GLY A 29 18.60 17.64 12.06
C GLY A 29 19.71 17.58 11.01
N ALA A 30 20.92 18.01 11.36
CA ALA A 30 22.08 17.98 10.46
C ALA A 30 22.47 16.54 10.07
N ILE A 31 22.43 15.59 11.01
CA ILE A 31 22.72 14.17 10.74
C ILE A 31 21.68 13.59 9.77
N HIS A 32 20.39 13.83 10.01
CA HIS A 32 19.32 13.33 9.14
C HIS A 32 19.35 13.99 7.77
N TYR A 33 19.62 15.29 7.72
CA TYR A 33 19.77 16.04 6.47
C TYR A 33 20.92 15.48 5.62
N TYR A 34 22.09 15.26 6.23
CA TYR A 34 23.23 14.67 5.54
C TYR A 34 22.93 13.25 5.03
N LYS A 35 22.32 12.40 5.86
CA LYS A 35 21.91 11.05 5.44
C LYS A 35 20.93 11.10 4.26
N ALA A 36 19.92 11.96 4.33
CA ALA A 36 18.96 12.13 3.24
C ALA A 36 19.65 12.58 1.95
N LEU A 37 20.56 13.56 2.01
CA LEU A 37 21.34 14.00 0.84
C LEU A 37 22.20 12.87 0.26
N SER A 38 22.87 12.09 1.11
CA SER A 38 23.71 10.97 0.67
C SER A 38 22.92 9.86 -0.02
N GLN A 39 21.64 9.73 0.29
CA GLN A 39 20.76 8.70 -0.26
C GLN A 39 19.93 9.18 -1.46
N LEU A 40 19.87 10.48 -1.73
CA LEU A 40 19.06 11.04 -2.83
C LEU A 40 19.38 10.41 -4.19
N GLY A 41 20.66 10.29 -4.53
CA GLY A 41 21.08 9.71 -5.82
C GLY A 41 20.70 8.23 -5.94
N GLN A 42 20.87 7.46 -4.87
CA GLN A 42 20.52 6.04 -4.84
C GLN A 42 19.00 5.84 -4.93
N THR A 43 18.22 6.61 -4.17
CA THR A 43 16.75 6.58 -4.22
C THR A 43 16.24 7.04 -5.57
N ALA A 44 16.79 8.10 -6.14
CA ALA A 44 16.43 8.59 -7.48
C ALA A 44 16.75 7.54 -8.55
N SER A 45 17.93 6.93 -8.49
CA SER A 45 18.32 5.84 -9.40
C SER A 45 17.37 4.66 -9.27
N SER A 46 17.08 4.22 -8.05
CA SER A 46 16.16 3.10 -7.76
C SER A 46 14.75 3.37 -8.28
N ASN A 47 14.24 4.59 -8.10
CA ASN A 47 12.92 4.99 -8.61
C ASN A 47 12.93 5.11 -10.14
N SER A 48 14.03 5.59 -10.73
CA SER A 48 14.17 5.70 -12.19
C SER A 48 14.28 4.34 -12.87
N SER A 49 14.79 3.31 -12.18
CA SER A 49 14.87 1.94 -12.68
C SER A 49 13.56 1.16 -12.54
N LEU A 50 12.54 1.69 -11.86
CA LEU A 50 11.24 1.03 -11.77
C LEU A 50 10.62 0.88 -13.17
N SER A 51 10.12 -0.32 -13.46
CA SER A 51 9.37 -0.60 -14.67
C SER A 51 8.08 0.24 -14.72
N PHE A 52 7.45 0.30 -15.90
CA PHE A 52 6.12 0.94 -16.00
C PHE A 52 5.13 0.28 -15.04
N ASP A 53 5.17 -1.05 -14.98
CA ASP A 53 4.25 -1.83 -14.16
C ASP A 53 4.42 -1.54 -12.67
N ASP A 54 5.68 -1.44 -12.22
CA ASP A 54 6.01 -1.06 -10.84
C ASP A 54 5.51 0.35 -10.50
N ARG A 55 5.54 1.28 -11.45
CA ARG A 55 5.07 2.66 -11.24
C ARG A 55 3.56 2.74 -11.24
N GLU A 56 2.89 1.99 -12.12
CA GLU A 56 1.43 1.96 -12.20
C GLU A 56 0.83 1.37 -10.91
N ILE A 57 1.49 0.36 -10.32
CA ILE A 57 1.01 -0.35 -9.12
C ILE A 57 1.66 0.16 -7.83
N ALA A 58 2.65 1.06 -7.85
CA ALA A 58 3.41 1.49 -6.67
C ALA A 58 2.56 1.77 -5.41
N GLY A 59 1.41 2.46 -5.55
CA GLY A 59 0.49 2.75 -4.44
C GLY A 59 -0.34 1.56 -3.93
N GLY A 60 -0.37 0.47 -4.69
CA GLY A 60 -1.06 -0.79 -4.42
C GLY A 60 -0.18 -1.91 -3.88
N ASN A 61 1.14 -1.80 -3.92
CA ASN A 61 2.06 -2.88 -3.49
C ASN A 61 1.89 -3.30 -2.02
N SER A 62 1.32 -2.45 -1.17
CA SER A 62 0.97 -2.79 0.22
C SER A 62 -0.41 -3.44 0.37
N VAL A 63 -1.22 -3.41 -0.68
CA VAL A 63 -2.62 -3.88 -0.70
C VAL A 63 -2.75 -5.16 -1.52
N ILE A 64 -2.19 -5.21 -2.73
CA ILE A 64 -2.25 -6.40 -3.59
C ILE A 64 -1.07 -7.34 -3.33
N VAL A 65 -1.28 -8.61 -3.62
CA VAL A 65 -0.36 -9.72 -3.39
C VAL A 65 0.36 -10.10 -4.66
N ASP A 66 -0.31 -9.92 -5.81
CA ASP A 66 0.28 -10.15 -7.12
C ASP A 66 -0.14 -9.07 -8.10
N GLN A 67 0.85 -8.45 -8.74
CA GLN A 67 0.66 -7.48 -9.81
C GLN A 67 0.12 -8.14 -11.08
N ALA A 68 0.54 -9.38 -11.37
CA ALA A 68 0.09 -10.11 -12.54
C ALA A 68 -1.41 -10.36 -12.49
N ALA A 69 -1.96 -10.69 -11.31
CA ALA A 69 -3.41 -10.80 -11.10
C ALA A 69 -4.17 -9.52 -11.48
N ALA A 70 -3.61 -8.34 -11.18
CA ALA A 70 -4.25 -7.07 -11.52
C ALA A 70 -4.26 -6.85 -13.05
N TYR A 71 -3.12 -7.06 -13.71
CA TYR A 71 -3.03 -6.95 -15.16
C TYR A 71 -3.89 -7.96 -15.90
N GLU A 72 -3.96 -9.20 -15.41
CA GLU A 72 -4.77 -10.25 -16.01
C GLU A 72 -6.26 -10.01 -15.80
N ALA A 73 -6.67 -9.43 -14.66
CA ALA A 73 -8.04 -8.98 -14.50
C ALA A 73 -8.40 -7.89 -15.51
N ARG A 74 -7.46 -6.96 -15.77
CA ARG A 74 -7.62 -5.91 -16.77
C ARG A 74 -7.63 -6.44 -18.20
N SER A 75 -6.87 -7.50 -18.49
CA SER A 75 -6.80 -8.13 -19.82
C SER A 75 -8.05 -8.96 -20.13
N LEU A 76 -8.51 -9.76 -19.15
CA LEU A 76 -9.58 -10.74 -19.33
C LEU A 76 -10.97 -10.12 -19.25
N ILE A 77 -11.20 -9.20 -18.32
CA ILE A 77 -12.52 -8.62 -18.09
C ILE A 77 -12.77 -7.55 -19.17
N PRO A 78 -13.86 -7.61 -19.94
CA PRO A 78 -14.16 -6.56 -20.92
C PRO A 78 -14.36 -5.20 -20.25
N VAL A 79 -13.96 -4.12 -20.94
CA VAL A 79 -14.05 -2.73 -20.43
C VAL A 79 -15.48 -2.33 -20.03
N SER A 80 -16.49 -2.83 -20.76
CA SER A 80 -17.92 -2.58 -20.49
C SER A 80 -18.55 -3.55 -19.49
N ALA A 81 -17.83 -4.60 -19.07
CA ALA A 81 -18.37 -5.60 -18.16
C ALA A 81 -18.31 -5.13 -16.70
N ALA A 82 -19.28 -5.61 -15.92
CA ALA A 82 -19.20 -5.56 -14.47
C ALA A 82 -18.43 -6.77 -13.94
N TYR A 83 -17.82 -6.62 -12.78
CA TYR A 83 -17.10 -7.69 -12.08
C TYR A 83 -17.47 -7.71 -10.59
N ARG A 84 -17.19 -8.81 -9.90
CA ARG A 84 -17.18 -8.85 -8.44
C ARG A 84 -15.83 -9.36 -7.96
N LEU A 85 -15.30 -8.74 -6.93
CA LEU A 85 -14.15 -9.24 -6.20
C LEU A 85 -14.66 -9.96 -4.95
N VAL A 86 -14.23 -11.20 -4.76
CA VAL A 86 -14.55 -11.99 -3.58
C VAL A 86 -13.22 -12.32 -2.90
N SER A 87 -12.98 -11.73 -1.74
CA SER A 87 -11.81 -12.03 -0.91
C SER A 87 -12.10 -13.15 0.08
N GLY A 88 -11.12 -14.01 0.35
CA GLY A 88 -11.28 -15.07 1.35
C GLY A 88 -9.97 -15.47 2.02
N GLN A 89 -10.05 -16.53 2.84
CA GLN A 89 -8.94 -16.95 3.70
C GLN A 89 -7.92 -17.86 3.01
N ARG A 90 -8.13 -18.26 1.74
CA ARG A 90 -7.24 -19.16 1.00
C ARG A 90 -6.07 -18.46 0.32
N LEU A 91 -5.82 -17.20 0.66
CA LEU A 91 -4.71 -16.42 0.12
C LEU A 91 -3.40 -16.81 0.85
N ARG A 92 -2.35 -17.11 0.10
CA ARG A 92 -1.07 -17.58 0.67
C ARG A 92 -0.37 -16.53 1.53
N VAL A 93 -0.38 -15.28 1.09
CA VAL A 93 0.20 -14.14 1.82
C VAL A 93 -0.92 -13.14 2.05
N ARG A 94 -1.31 -12.95 3.32
CA ARG A 94 -2.41 -12.07 3.69
C ARG A 94 -1.91 -10.98 4.63
N THR A 95 -2.21 -9.74 4.29
CA THR A 95 -1.99 -8.59 5.18
C THR A 95 -3.32 -7.97 5.57
N GLU A 96 -3.36 -7.25 6.69
CA GLU A 96 -4.55 -6.49 7.10
C GLU A 96 -4.99 -5.48 6.03
N LEU A 97 -4.02 -4.87 5.34
CA LEU A 97 -4.28 -3.93 4.25
C LEU A 97 -4.93 -4.61 3.05
N THR A 98 -4.46 -5.81 2.69
CA THR A 98 -5.05 -6.61 1.63
C THR A 98 -6.52 -6.91 1.92
N GLU A 99 -6.83 -7.41 3.11
CA GLU A 99 -8.22 -7.77 3.47
C GLU A 99 -9.16 -6.58 3.40
N LYS A 100 -8.69 -5.42 3.85
CA LYS A 100 -9.52 -4.23 3.99
C LYS A 100 -9.68 -3.45 2.69
N TYR A 101 -8.64 -3.40 1.86
CA TYR A 101 -8.57 -2.43 0.77
C TYR A 101 -8.43 -3.04 -0.63
N VAL A 102 -8.29 -4.38 -0.77
CA VAL A 102 -8.12 -5.01 -2.10
C VAL A 102 -9.29 -4.70 -3.04
N GLY A 103 -10.53 -4.70 -2.54
CA GLY A 103 -11.71 -4.38 -3.32
C GLY A 103 -11.69 -2.95 -3.87
N ASP A 104 -11.38 -1.97 -3.02
CA ASP A 104 -11.31 -0.55 -3.39
C ASP A 104 -10.16 -0.27 -4.35
N TRP A 105 -9.01 -0.92 -4.13
CA TRP A 105 -7.87 -0.80 -5.02
C TRP A 105 -8.19 -1.32 -6.42
N PHE A 106 -8.74 -2.54 -6.53
CA PHE A 106 -9.15 -3.10 -7.82
C PHE A 106 -10.22 -2.25 -8.50
N ARG A 107 -11.13 -1.64 -7.74
CA ARG A 107 -12.13 -0.72 -8.29
C ARG A 107 -11.50 0.47 -8.98
N TYR A 108 -10.48 1.07 -8.39
CA TYR A 108 -9.77 2.18 -9.02
C TYR A 108 -8.97 1.69 -10.23
N PHE A 109 -8.20 0.62 -10.07
CA PHE A 109 -7.32 0.09 -11.12
C PHE A 109 -8.07 -0.40 -12.37
N LEU A 110 -9.25 -0.99 -12.19
CA LEU A 110 -10.02 -1.59 -13.28
C LEU A 110 -10.99 -0.63 -13.99
N MET A 111 -11.05 0.65 -13.58
CA MET A 111 -11.89 1.64 -14.25
C MET A 111 -11.67 1.59 -15.78
N PRO A 112 -12.75 1.65 -16.58
CA PRO A 112 -14.13 1.98 -16.22
C PRO A 112 -15.02 0.79 -15.80
N ARG A 113 -14.48 -0.42 -15.63
CA ARG A 113 -15.26 -1.60 -15.20
C ARG A 113 -15.89 -1.34 -13.83
N ARG A 114 -17.17 -1.65 -13.68
CA ARG A 114 -17.90 -1.36 -12.42
C ARG A 114 -18.04 -2.60 -11.55
N PRO A 115 -17.70 -2.53 -10.25
CA PRO A 115 -18.00 -3.62 -9.34
C PRO A 115 -19.51 -3.77 -9.15
N ARG A 116 -20.01 -5.00 -9.18
CA ARG A 116 -21.40 -5.36 -8.88
C ARG A 116 -21.45 -6.71 -8.15
N PRO A 117 -22.22 -6.87 -7.07
CA PRO A 117 -22.24 -8.09 -6.27
C PRO A 117 -22.74 -9.33 -7.05
N ASP A 118 -23.55 -9.13 -8.09
CA ASP A 118 -24.16 -10.15 -8.94
C ASP A 118 -23.40 -10.36 -10.27
N ALA A 119 -22.24 -9.74 -10.45
CA ALA A 119 -21.48 -9.86 -11.68
C ALA A 119 -20.98 -11.29 -11.93
N ARG A 120 -21.08 -11.72 -13.19
CA ARG A 120 -20.59 -13.04 -13.62
C ARG A 120 -19.08 -13.11 -13.71
N TRP A 121 -18.39 -12.00 -14.00
CA TRP A 121 -16.94 -11.94 -13.94
C TRP A 121 -16.49 -11.84 -12.49
N ILE A 122 -15.58 -12.72 -12.08
CA ILE A 122 -15.16 -12.85 -10.70
C ILE A 122 -13.64 -12.77 -10.63
N ILE A 123 -13.18 -11.94 -9.68
CA ILE A 123 -11.81 -11.95 -9.18
C ILE A 123 -11.88 -12.63 -7.82
N CYS A 124 -11.57 -13.92 -7.79
CA CYS A 124 -11.52 -14.71 -6.57
C CYS A 124 -10.15 -14.52 -5.93
N TYR A 125 -10.11 -13.75 -4.85
CA TYR A 125 -8.89 -13.32 -4.18
C TYR A 125 -8.71 -14.12 -2.88
N GLY A 126 -8.29 -15.39 -2.99
CA GLY A 126 -8.29 -16.34 -1.88
C GLY A 126 -9.68 -16.82 -1.46
N CYS A 127 -10.69 -16.73 -2.34
CA CYS A 127 -12.07 -17.13 -2.04
C CYS A 127 -12.28 -18.65 -2.12
N ASP A 128 -13.45 -19.12 -1.66
CA ASP A 128 -13.94 -20.44 -2.05
C ASP A 128 -14.64 -20.38 -3.40
N THR A 129 -14.13 -21.13 -4.38
CA THR A 129 -14.78 -21.18 -5.69
C THR A 129 -16.07 -21.99 -5.67
N SER A 130 -16.26 -22.92 -4.71
CA SER A 130 -17.53 -23.67 -4.59
C SER A 130 -18.69 -22.78 -4.16
N ASP A 131 -18.40 -21.68 -3.47
CA ASP A 131 -19.41 -20.81 -2.86
C ASP A 131 -19.80 -19.65 -3.79
N LEU A 132 -19.32 -19.67 -5.04
CA LEU A 132 -19.58 -18.62 -6.02
C LEU A 132 -20.99 -18.70 -6.63
N GLY A 133 -21.77 -19.74 -6.35
CA GLY A 133 -23.18 -19.82 -6.73
C GLY A 133 -23.44 -20.21 -8.19
N GLY A 134 -22.52 -20.95 -8.82
CA GLY A 134 -22.67 -21.47 -10.18
C GLY A 134 -21.39 -22.16 -10.67
N VAL A 135 -21.38 -22.58 -11.94
CA VAL A 135 -20.19 -23.19 -12.54
C VAL A 135 -19.17 -22.10 -12.83
N TYR A 136 -18.12 -22.03 -12.03
CA TYR A 136 -17.03 -21.07 -12.19
C TYR A 136 -15.99 -21.59 -13.18
N VAL A 137 -15.85 -20.88 -14.31
CA VAL A 137 -14.87 -21.20 -15.34
C VAL A 137 -13.65 -20.32 -15.11
N VAL A 138 -12.60 -20.92 -14.55
CA VAL A 138 -11.30 -20.28 -14.37
C VAL A 138 -10.67 -20.00 -15.73
N ARG A 139 -10.23 -18.76 -15.93
CA ARG A 139 -9.48 -18.33 -17.12
C ARG A 139 -8.01 -18.05 -16.82
N TRP A 140 -7.71 -17.71 -15.58
CA TRP A 140 -6.36 -17.49 -15.07
C TRP A 140 -6.32 -17.80 -13.57
N HIS A 141 -5.19 -18.28 -13.07
CA HIS A 141 -4.92 -18.46 -11.65
C HIS A 141 -3.42 -18.36 -11.36
N ASP A 142 -3.08 -18.15 -10.09
CA ASP A 142 -1.69 -18.16 -9.60
C ASP A 142 -1.49 -19.11 -8.40
N ASP A 143 -0.26 -19.13 -7.88
CA ASP A 143 0.14 -19.90 -6.71
C ASP A 143 -0.18 -19.19 -5.37
N ASN A 144 -0.72 -17.97 -5.41
CA ASN A 144 -1.12 -17.22 -4.21
C ASN A 144 -2.57 -17.52 -3.81
N GLY A 145 -3.32 -18.26 -4.62
CA GLY A 145 -4.74 -18.53 -4.40
C GLY A 145 -5.65 -17.49 -5.04
N ILE A 146 -5.15 -16.73 -6.02
CA ILE A 146 -5.94 -15.80 -6.81
C ILE A 146 -6.38 -16.51 -8.09
N SER A 147 -7.65 -16.37 -8.46
CA SER A 147 -8.15 -16.82 -9.76
C SER A 147 -9.12 -15.82 -10.36
N ILE A 148 -9.15 -15.77 -11.68
CA ILE A 148 -9.99 -14.87 -12.47
C ILE A 148 -10.78 -15.71 -13.45
N GLY A 149 -12.08 -15.47 -13.53
CA GLY A 149 -12.96 -16.30 -14.32
C GLY A 149 -14.36 -15.76 -14.43
N GLN A 150 -15.26 -16.59 -14.96
CA GLN A 150 -16.64 -16.22 -15.17
C GLN A 150 -17.59 -17.34 -14.75
N LEU A 151 -18.70 -16.99 -14.12
CA LEU A 151 -19.81 -17.91 -13.90
C LEU A 151 -20.53 -18.20 -15.21
N ARG A 152 -20.77 -19.48 -15.48
CA ARG A 152 -21.66 -19.94 -16.56
C ARG A 152 -23.09 -20.12 -16.06
#